data_AF-A0A9X2GN81-F1
#
_entry.id   AF-A0A9X2GN81-F1
#
_cell.length_a   1.000
_cell.length_b   1.000
_cell.length_c   1.000
_cell.angle_alpha   90.00
_cell.angle_beta   90.00
_cell.angle_gamma   90.00
#
_symmetry.space_group_name_H-M   'P 1'
#
loop_
_entity.id
_entity.type
_entity.pdbx_description
1 polymer ?
#
loop_
_entity_poly.entity_id
_entity_poly.type
_entity_poly.pdbx_seq_one_letter_code
_entity_poly.pdbx_strand_id
1 'polypeptide(L)' 'MDDRTELSGFLKSRRARLRPEDVGVVDYGGVRRVAGLRREELARVAGVRPRR' A
#
# COMPACT_ATOMS: atom_id res chain seq x y z
N MET A 1 -4.72 21.54 12.70
CA MET A 1 -4.59 20.50 11.65
C MET A 1 -3.63 19.47 12.21
N ASP A 2 -4.03 18.20 12.22
CA ASP A 2 -3.21 17.12 12.78
C ASP A 2 -2.31 16.59 11.67
N ASP A 3 -1.04 17.00 11.63
CA ASP A 3 -0.08 16.69 10.56
C ASP A 3 0.00 15.19 10.26
N ARG A 4 -0.24 14.37 11.28
CA ARG A 4 -0.27 12.90 11.17
C ARG A 4 -1.45 12.41 10.34
N THR A 5 -2.60 13.05 10.44
CA THR A 5 -3.79 12.71 9.65
C THR A 5 -3.58 13.07 8.19
N GLU A 6 -3.03 14.25 7.92
CA GLU A 6 -2.74 14.74 6.57
C GLU A 6 -1.68 13.88 5.87
N LEU A 7 -0.58 13.57 6.57
CA LEU A 7 0.45 12.65 6.10
C LEU A 7 -0.12 11.25 5.84
N SER A 8 -0.98 10.74 6.72
CA SER A 8 -1.61 9.43 6.51
C SER A 8 -2.51 9.41 5.27
N GLY A 9 -3.22 10.51 5.00
CA GLY A 9 -4.04 10.68 3.80
C GLY A 9 -3.20 10.73 2.53
N PHE A 10 -2.11 11.50 2.55
CA PHE A 10 -1.15 11.59 1.45
C PHE A 10 -0.48 10.24 1.13
N LEU A 11 -0.05 9.50 2.15
CA LEU A 11 0.54 8.17 1.95
C LEU A 11 -0.49 7.16 1.42
N LYS A 12 -1.74 7.23 1.88
CA LYS A 12 -2.84 6.39 1.35
C LYS A 12 -3.13 6.70 -0.12
N SER A 13 -3.16 7.97 -0.52
CA SER A 13 -3.44 8.36 -1.91
C SER A 13 -2.30 7.94 -2.86
N ARG A 14 -1.04 8.13 -2.45
CA ARG A 14 0.14 7.62 -3.17
C ARG A 14 0.10 6.10 -3.33
N ARG A 15 -0.23 5.38 -2.26
CA ARG A 15 -0.37 3.91 -2.28
C ARG A 15 -1.46 3.43 -3.23
N ALA A 16 -2.61 4.11 -3.25
CA ALA A 16 -3.72 3.73 -4.11
C ALA A 16 -3.39 3.85 -5.61
N ARG A 17 -2.41 4.70 -5.97
CA ARG A 17 -1.93 4.87 -7.35
C ARG A 17 -0.82 3.89 -7.72
N LEU A 18 -0.17 3.25 -6.75
CA LEU A 18 0.86 2.25 -7.00
C LEU A 18 0.20 0.91 -7.33
N ARG A 19 0.50 0.37 -8.51
CA ARG A 19 0.10 -0.98 -8.88
C ARG A 19 1.12 -1.98 -8.34
N PRO A 20 0.71 -3.21 -8.03
CA PRO A 20 1.64 -4.29 -7.67
C PRO A 20 2.75 -4.50 -8.70
N GLU A 21 2.40 -4.33 -9.97
CA GLU A 21 3.30 -4.47 -11.11
C GLU A 21 4.46 -3.48 -11.04
N ASP A 22 4.19 -2.24 -10.61
CA ASP A 22 5.18 -1.15 -10.55
C ASP A 22 6.29 -1.40 -9.51
N VAL A 23 6.04 -2.32 -8.57
CA VAL A 23 6.97 -2.67 -7.49
C VAL A 23 7.40 -4.14 -7.54
N GLY A 24 7.15 -4.83 -8.66
CA GLY A 24 7.53 -6.23 -8.83
C GLY A 24 6.79 -7.20 -7.91
N VAL A 25 5.62 -6.80 -7.41
CA VAL A 25 4.75 -7.67 -6.61
C VAL A 25 3.87 -8.46 -7.57
N VAL A 26 4.06 -9.78 -7.58
CA VAL A 26 3.19 -10.71 -8.33
C VAL A 26 1.83 -10.76 -7.64
N ASP A 27 0.77 -10.42 -8.38
CA ASP A 27 -0.59 -10.65 -7.92
C ASP A 27 -0.96 -12.12 -8.11
N TYR A 28 -1.32 -12.78 -7.02
CA TYR A 28 -1.68 -14.20 -7.01
C TYR A 28 -3.17 -14.45 -7.32
N GLY A 29 -3.89 -13.49 -7.94
CA GLY A 29 -5.21 -13.73 -8.54
C GLY A 29 -6.36 -13.96 -7.55
N GLY A 30 -6.42 -13.19 -6.45
CA GLY A 30 -7.51 -13.26 -5.47
C GLY A 30 -8.45 -12.06 -5.50
N VAL A 31 -9.61 -12.15 -4.84
CA VAL A 31 -10.56 -11.01 -4.72
C VAL A 31 -9.85 -9.79 -4.11
N ARG A 32 -9.69 -8.74 -4.92
CA ARG A 32 -8.97 -7.52 -4.57
C ARG A 32 -9.96 -6.46 -4.09
N ARG A 33 -9.85 -6.10 -2.81
CA ARG A 33 -10.67 -5.05 -2.16
C ARG A 33 -10.07 -3.64 -2.25
N VAL A 34 -8.85 -3.50 -2.76
CA VAL A 34 -8.12 -2.22 -2.83
C VAL A 34 -7.63 -1.96 -4.25
N ALA A 35 -7.75 -0.73 -4.75
CA ALA A 35 -7.36 -0.39 -6.13
C ALA A 35 -5.85 -0.48 -6.40
N GLY A 36 -5.02 -0.37 -5.36
CA GLY A 36 -3.56 -0.45 -5.43
C GLY A 36 -2.99 -1.50 -4.49
N LEU A 37 -1.80 -1.24 -3.94
CA LEU A 37 -1.12 -2.18 -3.04
C LEU A 37 -1.86 -2.46 -1.73
N ARG A 38 -1.96 -3.74 -1.35
CA ARG A 38 -2.35 -4.16 0.00
C ARG A 38 -1.29 -3.71 1.00
N ARG A 39 -1.70 -3.63 2.28
CA ARG A 39 -0.79 -3.26 3.36
C ARG A 39 0.37 -4.24 3.50
N GLU A 40 0.11 -5.54 3.35
CA GLU A 40 1.14 -6.58 3.40
C GLU A 40 2.10 -6.52 2.22
N GLU A 41 1.60 -6.26 1.02
CA GLU A 41 2.43 -6.12 -0.19
C GLU A 41 3.36 -4.91 -0.06
N LEU A 42 2.83 -3.78 0.42
CA LEU A 42 3.64 -2.58 0.62
C LEU A 42 4.66 -2.78 1.75
N ALA A 43 4.28 -3.48 2.82
CA ALA A 43 5.19 -3.83 3.89
C ALA A 43 6.34 -4.72 3.38
N ARG A 44 6.03 -5.69 2.50
CA ARG A 44 7.02 -6.53 1.82
C ARG A 44 7.98 -5.70 0.94
N VAL A 45 7.45 -4.78 0.14
CA VAL A 45 8.25 -3.90 -0.73
C VAL A 45 9.13 -2.95 0.09
N ALA A 46 8.59 -2.38 1.16
CA ALA A 46 9.32 -1.45 2.02
C ALA A 46 10.24 -2.14 3.04
N GLY A 47 10.29 -3.48 3.08
CA GLY A 47 11.10 -4.24 4.05
C GLY A 47 10.67 -4.04 5.51
N VAL A 48 9.45 -3.55 5.76
CA VAL A 48 8.92 -3.30 7.10
C VAL A 48 7.89 -4.36 7.49
N ARG A 49 7.78 -4.70 8.77
CA ARG A 49 6.70 -5.58 9.23
C ARG A 49 5.41 -4.76 9.40
N PRO A 50 4.27 -5.20 8.84
CA PRO A 50 3.01 -4.51 9.08
C PRO A 50 2.67 -4.64 10.57
N ARG A 51 2.48 -3.52 11.26
CA ARG A 51 1.92 -3.52 12.61
C ARG A 51 0.50 -4.09 12.51
N ARG A 52 0.28 -5.22 13.19
CA ARG A 52 -1.02 -5.90 13.28
C ARG A 52 -2.04 -5.01 13.97
#